data_AF-A0A2N3CGH7-F1
#
_entry.id   AF-A0A2N3CGH7-F1
#
_cell.length_a   1.000
_cell.length_b   1.000
_cell.length_c   1.000
_cell.angle_alpha   90.00
_cell.angle_beta   90.00
_cell.angle_gamma   90.00
#
_symmetry.space_group_name_H-M   'P 1'
#
loop_
_entity.id
_entity.type
_entity.pdbx_description
1 polymer ?
#
loop_
_entity_poly.entity_id
_entity_poly.type
_entity_poly.pdbx_seq_one_letter_code
_entity_poly.pdbx_strand_id
1 'polypeptide(L)'
;MWSGPRNLSTALMYAFAARGDCAVIDEPFYGPYLAATGLDHPMRDEVIAAQPADTGQIAAHLAGLPPGGKAHFYQKHMTLHMLPGFPRDWMRACENVFLIRHPVRVVASYAAKREQPTLEDIGFLQQEALFDEVAAWSGRPPIVIDSADIRADPPGMMRALCAALGLDGAERMLRWPAGGRPEDGVWAPVWYG
;
A
#
# COMPACT_ATOMS: atom_id res chain seq x y z
N MET A 1 -2.33 -0.40 4.56
CA MET A 1 -3.03 -0.95 3.39
C MET A 1 -2.05 -1.81 2.60
N TRP A 2 -2.31 -3.11 2.55
CA TRP A 2 -1.54 -4.10 1.79
C TRP A 2 -2.19 -4.34 0.45
N SER A 3 -1.38 -4.36 -0.61
CA SER A 3 -1.86 -4.73 -1.94
C SER A 3 -0.75 -5.42 -2.73
N GLY A 4 -1.10 -6.36 -3.61
CA GLY A 4 -0.28 -6.64 -4.78
C GLY A 4 -0.22 -5.44 -5.74
N PRO A 5 0.69 -5.45 -6.73
CA PRO A 5 0.75 -4.41 -7.75
C PRO A 5 -0.56 -4.24 -8.52
N ARG A 6 -0.73 -3.07 -9.16
CA ARG A 6 -1.84 -2.78 -10.08
C ARG A 6 -3.23 -2.88 -9.44
N ASN A 7 -3.35 -2.52 -8.15
CA ASN A 7 -4.54 -2.80 -7.37
C ASN A 7 -5.27 -1.54 -6.80
N LEU A 8 -5.33 -0.40 -7.52
CA LEU A 8 -5.95 0.86 -7.04
C LEU A 8 -5.38 1.43 -5.71
N SER A 9 -4.31 0.86 -5.16
CA SER A 9 -3.76 1.30 -3.86
C SER A 9 -3.30 2.75 -3.86
N THR A 10 -2.78 3.28 -4.98
CA THR A 10 -2.45 4.72 -5.12
C THR A 10 -3.69 5.60 -5.03
N ALA A 11 -4.81 5.20 -5.65
CA ALA A 11 -6.07 5.93 -5.53
C ALA A 11 -6.59 5.95 -4.09
N LEU A 12 -6.45 4.85 -3.33
CA LEU A 12 -6.77 4.84 -1.91
C LEU A 12 -5.82 5.72 -1.09
N MET A 13 -4.52 5.74 -1.41
CA MET A 13 -3.58 6.66 -0.77
C MET A 13 -4.02 8.11 -0.94
N TYR A 14 -4.41 8.51 -2.15
CA TYR A 14 -4.92 9.85 -2.42
C TYR A 14 -6.24 10.14 -1.69
N ALA A 15 -7.12 9.14 -1.58
CA ALA A 15 -8.37 9.25 -0.86
C ALA A 15 -8.13 9.55 0.64
N PHE A 16 -7.21 8.82 1.28
CA PHE A 16 -6.83 9.07 2.67
C PHE A 16 -6.08 10.38 2.85
N ALA A 17 -5.18 10.76 1.92
CA ALA A 17 -4.53 12.07 1.94
C ALA A 17 -5.56 13.22 1.89
N ALA A 18 -6.60 13.09 1.05
CA ALA A 18 -7.64 14.10 0.87
C ALA A 18 -8.55 14.28 2.10
N ARG A 19 -8.61 13.30 3.01
CA ARG A 19 -9.38 13.38 4.26
C ARG A 19 -8.90 14.53 5.16
N GLY A 20 -7.60 14.82 5.13
CA GLY A 20 -6.98 15.98 5.76
C GLY A 20 -6.45 15.75 7.18
N ASP A 21 -6.87 14.69 7.85
CA ASP A 21 -6.45 14.25 9.18
C ASP A 21 -5.49 13.04 9.15
N CYS A 22 -5.17 12.54 7.96
CA CYS A 22 -4.17 11.49 7.74
C CYS A 22 -2.83 12.09 7.31
N ALA A 23 -1.75 11.58 7.91
CA ALA A 23 -0.47 11.49 7.23
C ALA A 23 -0.51 10.27 6.30
N VAL A 24 0.22 10.31 5.19
CA VAL A 24 0.34 9.18 4.27
C VAL A 24 1.81 8.92 3.95
N ILE A 25 2.14 7.66 3.70
CA ILE A 25 3.45 7.26 3.18
C ILE A 25 3.28 6.24 2.06
N ASP A 26 4.10 6.40 1.03
CA ASP A 26 4.07 5.61 -0.19
C ASP A 26 5.22 4.59 -0.21
N GLU A 27 4.87 3.30 -0.23
CA GLU A 27 5.76 2.14 -0.40
C GLU A 27 7.13 2.26 0.31
N PRO A 28 7.16 2.39 1.64
CA PRO A 28 8.39 2.70 2.39
C PRO A 28 9.47 1.62 2.35
N PHE A 29 9.15 0.42 1.86
CA PHE A 29 10.09 -0.70 1.69
C PHE A 29 10.57 -0.90 0.25
N TYR A 30 10.19 -0.02 -0.69
CA TYR A 30 10.53 -0.20 -2.10
C TYR A 30 12.03 -0.10 -2.38
N GLY A 31 12.71 0.91 -1.83
CA GLY A 31 14.16 1.08 -1.87
C GLY A 31 14.90 -0.10 -1.26
N PRO A 32 14.63 -0.49 0.00
CA PRO A 32 15.21 -1.70 0.59
C PRO A 32 14.97 -2.96 -0.23
N TYR A 33 13.78 -3.13 -0.80
CA TYR A 33 13.46 -4.26 -1.68
C TYR A 33 14.34 -4.29 -2.94
N LEU A 34 14.49 -3.17 -3.65
CA LEU A 34 15.36 -3.08 -4.82
C LEU A 34 16.85 -3.26 -4.48
N ALA A 35 17.28 -2.76 -3.32
CA ALA A 35 18.64 -2.93 -2.84
C ALA A 35 18.94 -4.40 -2.53
N ALA A 36 18.02 -5.11 -1.87
CA ALA A 36 18.19 -6.50 -1.46
C ALA A 36 18.06 -7.49 -2.64
N THR A 37 17.16 -7.23 -3.58
CA THR A 37 16.94 -8.13 -4.72
C THR A 37 17.91 -7.90 -5.88
N GLY A 38 18.46 -6.69 -6.01
CA GLY A 38 19.29 -6.33 -7.17
C GLY A 38 18.52 -6.23 -8.49
N LEU A 39 17.18 -6.19 -8.44
CA LEU A 39 16.36 -6.08 -9.64
C LEU A 39 16.67 -4.81 -10.42
N ASP A 40 16.79 -4.95 -11.74
CA ASP A 40 16.87 -3.83 -12.67
C ASP A 40 15.45 -3.30 -12.92
N HIS A 41 15.17 -2.12 -12.38
CA HIS A 41 13.84 -1.51 -12.39
C HIS A 41 13.95 -0.02 -12.73
N PRO A 42 12.97 0.58 -13.41
CA PRO A 42 13.00 2.01 -13.68
C PRO A 42 13.20 2.84 -12.41
N MET A 43 14.13 3.79 -12.48
CA MET A 43 14.52 4.69 -11.39
C MET A 43 15.09 3.98 -10.15
N ARG A 44 15.66 2.79 -10.31
CA ARG A 44 16.17 1.99 -9.19
C ARG A 44 17.05 2.78 -8.22
N ASP A 45 18.07 3.45 -8.74
CA ASP A 45 19.06 4.13 -7.90
C ASP A 45 18.45 5.35 -7.20
N GLU A 46 17.55 6.06 -7.86
CA GLU A 46 16.79 7.17 -7.28
C GLU A 46 15.84 6.69 -6.18
N VAL A 47 15.15 5.56 -6.38
CA VAL A 47 14.26 4.94 -5.38
C VAL A 47 15.04 4.52 -4.14
N ILE A 48 16.18 3.85 -4.33
CA ILE A 48 17.07 3.44 -3.23
C ILE A 48 17.59 4.65 -2.48
N ALA A 49 18.03 5.69 -3.18
CA ALA A 49 18.56 6.91 -2.56
C ALA A 49 17.49 7.73 -1.81
N ALA A 50 16.23 7.63 -2.20
CA ALA A 50 15.13 8.38 -1.60
C ALA A 50 14.58 7.77 -0.30
N GLN A 51 14.97 6.54 0.07
CA GLN A 51 14.44 5.84 1.23
C GLN A 51 15.54 5.38 2.20
N PRO A 52 15.25 5.24 3.51
CA PRO A 52 16.22 4.69 4.45
C PRO A 52 16.63 3.27 4.06
N ALA A 53 17.93 2.96 4.15
CA ALA A 53 18.43 1.61 3.89
C ALA A 53 18.10 0.62 5.04
N ASP A 54 18.00 1.14 6.27
CA ASP A 54 17.71 0.33 7.45
C ASP A 54 16.20 0.03 7.57
N THR A 55 15.84 -1.22 7.30
CA THR A 55 14.45 -1.69 7.41
C THR A 55 13.90 -1.64 8.84
N GLY A 56 14.76 -1.74 9.86
CA GLY A 56 14.40 -1.57 11.26
C GLY A 56 14.01 -0.13 11.59
N GLN A 57 14.73 0.85 11.03
CA GLN A 57 14.37 2.25 11.15
C GLN A 57 13.02 2.55 10.50
N ILE A 58 12.76 1.97 9.32
CA ILE A 58 11.47 2.07 8.64
C ILE A 58 10.37 1.47 9.52
N ALA A 59 10.55 0.24 10.03
CA ALA A 59 9.57 -0.41 10.89
C ALA A 59 9.25 0.41 12.16
N ALA A 60 10.27 0.97 12.82
CA ALA A 60 10.08 1.81 14.00
C ALA A 60 9.29 3.09 13.66
N HIS A 61 9.56 3.70 12.49
CA HIS A 61 8.80 4.85 12.02
C HIS A 61 7.32 4.51 11.76
N LEU A 62 7.06 3.36 11.13
CA LEU A 62 5.71 2.91 10.78
C LEU A 62 4.87 2.51 12.01
N ALA A 63 5.50 2.01 13.06
CA ALA A 63 4.85 1.76 14.36
C ALA A 63 4.69 3.01 15.22
N GLY A 64 5.30 4.13 14.83
CA GLY A 64 5.33 5.37 15.58
C GLY A 64 4.08 6.24 15.43
N LEU A 65 4.14 7.45 15.99
CA LEU A 65 3.08 8.44 15.85
C LEU A 65 2.95 8.94 14.41
N PRO A 66 1.74 9.28 13.94
CA PRO A 66 1.55 9.87 12.62
C PRO A 66 2.41 11.13 12.42
N PRO A 67 3.13 11.25 11.29
CA PRO A 67 3.90 12.45 10.97
C PRO A 67 3.05 13.72 10.94
N GLY A 68 3.68 14.86 11.22
CA GLY A 68 3.05 16.18 11.07
C GLY A 68 1.86 16.45 12.00
N GLY A 69 1.78 15.75 13.15
CA GLY A 69 0.70 15.93 14.13
C GLY A 69 -0.68 15.49 13.63
N LYS A 70 -0.72 14.63 12.60
CA LYS A 70 -1.96 14.07 12.06
C LYS A 70 -2.57 13.08 13.05
N ALA A 71 -3.88 12.90 12.98
CA ALA A 71 -4.59 11.97 13.86
C ALA A 71 -4.35 10.51 13.44
N HIS A 72 -4.16 10.28 12.14
CA HIS A 72 -4.03 8.94 11.57
C HIS A 72 -2.83 8.83 10.63
N PHE A 73 -2.29 7.63 10.48
CA PHE A 73 -1.17 7.36 9.57
C PHE A 73 -1.56 6.25 8.58
N TYR A 74 -1.87 6.64 7.35
CA TYR A 74 -2.13 5.68 6.28
C TYR A 74 -0.83 5.28 5.60
N GLN A 75 -0.63 3.97 5.44
CA GLN A 75 0.59 3.43 4.85
C GLN A 75 0.21 2.56 3.66
N LYS A 76 0.73 2.91 2.47
CA LYS A 76 0.58 2.11 1.26
C LYS A 76 1.74 1.13 1.15
N HIS A 77 1.44 -0.16 1.18
CA HIS A 77 2.45 -1.22 1.11
C HIS A 77 2.19 -2.16 -0.06
N MET A 78 3.27 -2.56 -0.73
CA MET A 78 3.27 -3.66 -1.68
C MET A 78 3.73 -4.94 -1.00
N THR A 79 2.95 -6.01 -1.12
CA THR A 79 3.23 -7.28 -0.43
C THR A 79 4.56 -7.90 -0.86
N LEU A 80 4.93 -7.73 -2.13
CA LEU A 80 6.20 -8.22 -2.69
C LEU A 80 7.44 -7.54 -2.08
N HIS A 81 7.31 -6.34 -1.50
CA HIS A 81 8.44 -5.65 -0.85
C HIS A 81 8.85 -6.32 0.48
N MET A 82 7.99 -7.19 1.05
CA MET A 82 8.23 -7.83 2.33
C MET A 82 9.01 -9.14 2.17
N LEU A 83 10.30 -9.00 1.88
CA LEU A 83 11.23 -10.13 1.78
C LEU A 83 11.41 -10.88 3.11
N PRO A 84 11.82 -12.16 3.08
CA PRO A 84 12.25 -12.87 4.29
C PRO A 84 13.34 -12.09 5.04
N GLY A 85 13.16 -11.91 6.34
CA GLY A 85 14.08 -11.15 7.19
C GLY A 85 13.76 -9.67 7.32
N PHE A 86 12.87 -9.10 6.50
CA PHE A 86 12.38 -7.73 6.73
C PHE A 86 11.45 -7.73 7.96
N PRO A 87 11.54 -6.71 8.83
CA PRO A 87 10.76 -6.65 10.05
C PRO A 87 9.26 -6.55 9.74
N ARG A 88 8.49 -7.36 10.45
CA ARG A 88 7.03 -7.46 10.30
C ARG A 88 6.25 -7.15 11.58
N ASP A 89 6.91 -7.18 12.74
CA ASP A 89 6.26 -6.96 14.03
C ASP A 89 5.60 -5.58 14.17
N TRP A 90 6.08 -4.57 13.43
CA TRP A 90 5.47 -3.24 13.40
C TRP A 90 4.01 -3.26 12.93
N MET A 91 3.62 -4.26 12.13
CA MET A 91 2.23 -4.42 11.68
C MET A 91 1.25 -4.62 12.84
N ARG A 92 1.71 -5.08 14.01
CA ARG A 92 0.89 -5.22 15.23
C ARG A 92 0.44 -3.88 15.80
N ALA A 93 1.13 -2.79 15.47
CA ALA A 93 0.75 -1.44 15.86
C ALA A 93 -0.25 -0.78 14.89
N CYS A 94 -0.71 -1.52 13.87
CA CYS A 94 -1.56 -0.99 12.81
C CYS A 94 -2.86 -1.79 12.66
N GLU A 95 -3.93 -1.11 12.22
CA GLU A 95 -5.05 -1.80 11.59
C GLU A 95 -4.65 -2.18 10.15
N ASN A 96 -4.59 -3.48 9.89
CA ASN A 96 -4.15 -4.00 8.60
C ASN A 96 -5.36 -4.22 7.69
N VAL A 97 -5.32 -3.58 6.51
CA VAL A 97 -6.35 -3.70 5.47
C VAL A 97 -5.70 -4.29 4.23
N PHE A 98 -6.35 -5.30 3.66
CA PHE A 98 -5.90 -6.03 2.48
C PHE A 98 -6.79 -5.68 1.29
N LEU A 99 -6.21 -4.96 0.33
CA LEU A 99 -6.85 -4.63 -0.91
C LEU A 99 -6.62 -5.76 -1.91
N ILE A 100 -7.71 -6.28 -2.48
CA ILE A 100 -7.67 -7.37 -3.45
C ILE A 100 -8.22 -6.93 -4.80
N ARG A 101 -7.76 -7.63 -5.84
CA ARG A 101 -8.29 -7.53 -7.20
C ARG A 101 -8.28 -8.89 -7.83
N HIS A 102 -9.34 -9.17 -8.58
CA HIS A 102 -9.48 -10.43 -9.28
C HIS A 102 -8.21 -10.77 -10.11
N PRO A 103 -7.58 -11.95 -9.92
CA PRO A 103 -6.27 -12.29 -10.47
C PRO A 103 -6.21 -12.18 -12.00
N VAL A 104 -7.27 -12.62 -12.71
CA VAL A 104 -7.38 -12.45 -14.18
C VAL A 104 -7.22 -10.99 -14.62
N ARG A 105 -7.75 -10.03 -13.85
CA ARG A 105 -7.63 -8.60 -14.16
C ARG A 105 -6.26 -8.03 -13.83
N VAL A 106 -5.48 -8.70 -12.99
CA VAL A 106 -4.08 -8.35 -12.68
C VAL A 106 -3.19 -8.84 -13.81
N VAL A 107 -3.27 -10.13 -14.17
CA VAL A 107 -2.53 -10.74 -15.29
C VAL A 107 -2.79 -10.00 -16.60
N ALA A 108 -4.05 -9.68 -16.91
CA ALA A 108 -4.38 -8.91 -18.13
C ALA A 108 -3.73 -7.51 -18.15
N SER A 109 -3.51 -6.89 -16.99
CA SER A 109 -2.87 -5.57 -16.92
C SER A 109 -1.35 -5.62 -17.13
N TYR A 110 -0.71 -6.73 -16.76
CA TYR A 110 0.70 -7.01 -17.06
C TYR A 110 0.91 -7.34 -18.54
N ALA A 111 0.03 -8.16 -19.11
CA ALA A 111 0.07 -8.49 -20.55
C ALA A 111 -0.02 -7.24 -21.45
N ALA A 112 -0.76 -6.21 -21.04
CA ALA A 112 -0.87 -4.94 -21.75
C ALA A 112 0.44 -4.12 -21.75
N LYS A 113 1.29 -4.27 -20.72
CA LYS A 113 2.60 -3.61 -20.62
C LYS A 113 3.77 -4.48 -21.09
N ARG A 114 3.50 -5.70 -21.60
CA ARG A 114 4.50 -6.69 -22.07
C ARG A 114 5.46 -7.18 -20.98
N GLU A 115 5.01 -7.19 -19.74
CA GLU A 115 5.73 -7.81 -18.61
C GLU A 115 5.24 -9.27 -18.48
N GLN A 116 6.15 -10.23 -18.28
CA GLN A 116 5.82 -11.64 -17.96
C GLN A 116 6.03 -11.86 -16.46
N PRO A 117 5.07 -11.49 -15.60
CA PRO A 117 5.22 -11.63 -14.16
C PRO A 117 5.21 -13.10 -13.74
N THR A 118 6.06 -13.46 -12.79
CA THR A 118 5.95 -14.68 -12.01
C THR A 118 4.79 -14.57 -11.02
N LEU A 119 4.38 -15.69 -10.40
CA LEU A 119 3.34 -15.66 -9.37
C LEU A 119 3.77 -14.80 -8.17
N GLU A 120 5.06 -14.83 -7.88
CA GLU A 120 5.74 -14.05 -6.86
C GLU A 120 5.70 -12.56 -7.17
N ASP A 121 5.84 -12.16 -8.43
CA ASP A 121 5.77 -10.75 -8.87
C ASP A 121 4.37 -10.15 -8.73
N ILE A 122 3.33 -10.99 -8.70
CA ILE A 122 1.95 -10.53 -8.52
C ILE A 122 1.62 -10.35 -7.02
N GLY A 123 2.40 -10.98 -6.13
CA GLY A 123 2.33 -10.73 -4.69
C GLY A 123 1.21 -11.46 -3.94
N PHE A 124 0.49 -12.39 -4.57
CA PHE A 124 -0.66 -13.08 -3.95
C PHE A 124 -0.25 -14.00 -2.80
N LEU A 125 0.81 -14.79 -2.97
CA LEU A 125 1.32 -15.69 -1.91
C LEU A 125 1.81 -14.89 -0.70
N GLN A 126 2.51 -13.78 -0.95
CA GLN A 126 2.96 -12.87 0.09
C GLN A 126 1.76 -12.21 0.79
N GLN A 127 0.71 -11.87 0.04
CA GLN A 127 -0.50 -11.29 0.61
C GLN A 127 -1.24 -12.27 1.52
N GLU A 128 -1.39 -13.54 1.12
CA GLU A 128 -1.96 -14.60 1.93
C GLU A 128 -1.15 -14.83 3.21
N ALA A 129 0.17 -14.96 3.10
CA ALA A 129 1.05 -15.15 4.25
C ALA A 129 0.96 -13.98 5.26
N LEU A 130 0.93 -12.73 4.78
CA LEU A 130 0.75 -11.56 5.64
C LEU A 130 -0.65 -11.52 6.26
N PHE A 131 -1.69 -11.94 5.54
CA PHE A 131 -3.04 -12.01 6.05
C PHE A 131 -3.15 -13.00 7.20
N ASP A 132 -2.64 -14.23 7.00
CA ASP A 132 -2.67 -15.29 8.01
C ASP A 132 -1.87 -14.91 9.26
N GLU A 133 -0.71 -14.28 9.07
CA GLU A 133 0.14 -13.78 10.15
C GLU A 133 -0.60 -12.75 11.01
N VAL A 134 -1.24 -11.76 10.40
CA VAL A 134 -2.04 -10.75 11.13
C VAL A 134 -3.30 -11.37 11.75
N ALA A 135 -3.96 -12.30 11.07
CA ALA A 135 -5.14 -13.00 11.58
C ALA A 135 -4.79 -13.80 12.84
N ALA A 136 -3.66 -14.50 12.83
CA ALA A 136 -3.15 -15.26 13.97
C ALA A 136 -2.85 -14.36 15.18
N TRP A 137 -2.32 -13.15 14.96
CA TRP A 137 -2.01 -12.22 16.05
C TRP A 137 -3.23 -11.58 16.68
N SER A 138 -4.22 -11.22 15.85
CA SER A 138 -5.41 -10.50 16.29
C SER A 138 -6.57 -11.43 16.70
N GLY A 139 -6.49 -12.72 16.36
CA GLY A 139 -7.56 -13.70 16.61
C GLY A 139 -8.81 -13.49 15.75
N ARG A 140 -8.75 -12.60 14.75
CA ARG A 140 -9.84 -12.28 13.83
C ARG A 140 -9.29 -12.02 12.43
N PRO A 141 -10.06 -12.25 11.36
CA PRO A 141 -9.62 -11.89 10.02
C PRO A 141 -9.40 -10.37 9.89
N PRO A 142 -8.29 -9.92 9.28
CA PRO A 142 -8.10 -8.53 8.85
C PRO A 142 -9.19 -8.04 7.90
N ILE A 143 -9.32 -6.71 7.76
CA ILE A 143 -10.26 -6.12 6.80
C ILE A 143 -9.78 -6.43 5.38
N VAL A 144 -10.69 -6.90 4.54
CA VAL A 144 -10.46 -7.12 3.11
C VAL A 144 -11.40 -6.22 2.30
N ILE A 145 -10.87 -5.59 1.25
CA ILE A 145 -11.66 -4.73 0.35
C ILE A 145 -11.31 -5.02 -1.11
N ASP A 146 -12.32 -5.17 -1.98
CA ASP A 146 -12.11 -5.39 -3.42
C ASP A 146 -12.08 -4.07 -4.20
N SER A 147 -11.04 -3.91 -5.00
CA SER A 147 -10.90 -2.85 -6.00
C SER A 147 -12.08 -2.75 -6.99
N ALA A 148 -12.78 -3.84 -7.26
CA ALA A 148 -13.97 -3.87 -8.10
C ALA A 148 -15.15 -3.18 -7.41
N ASP A 149 -15.38 -3.49 -6.14
CA ASP A 149 -16.45 -2.87 -5.35
C ASP A 149 -16.20 -1.37 -5.18
N ILE A 150 -14.94 -0.98 -4.92
CA ILE A 150 -14.57 0.44 -4.83
C ILE A 150 -14.90 1.18 -6.14
N ARG A 151 -14.71 0.56 -7.30
CA ARG A 151 -15.04 1.19 -8.59
C ARG A 151 -16.54 1.23 -8.87
N ALA A 152 -17.28 0.23 -8.38
CA ALA A 152 -18.72 0.16 -8.58
C ALA A 152 -19.46 1.20 -7.73
N ASP A 153 -19.04 1.42 -6.49
CA ASP A 153 -19.61 2.43 -5.59
C ASP A 153 -18.51 3.06 -4.72
N PRO A 154 -17.72 4.01 -5.26
CA PRO A 154 -16.65 4.65 -4.50
C PRO A 154 -17.15 5.31 -3.19
N PRO A 155 -18.25 6.09 -3.19
CA PRO A 155 -18.77 6.67 -1.95
C PRO A 155 -19.20 5.63 -0.92
N GLY A 156 -19.93 4.58 -1.33
CA GLY A 156 -20.37 3.52 -0.43
C GLY A 156 -19.21 2.75 0.17
N MET A 157 -18.23 2.37 -0.65
CA MET A 157 -17.08 1.61 -0.19
C MET A 157 -16.14 2.42 0.68
N MET A 158 -15.96 3.73 0.43
CA MET A 158 -15.16 4.58 1.33
C MET A 158 -15.85 4.75 2.68
N ARG A 159 -17.18 4.91 2.73
CA ARG A 159 -17.93 4.92 3.99
C ARG A 159 -17.81 3.59 4.74
N ALA A 160 -17.97 2.46 4.05
CA ALA A 160 -17.85 1.14 4.66
C ALA A 160 -16.45 0.88 5.23
N LEU A 161 -15.39 1.26 4.48
CA LEU A 161 -14.01 1.14 4.93
C LEU A 161 -13.73 2.02 6.15
N CYS A 162 -14.14 3.29 6.12
CA CYS A 162 -13.98 4.18 7.27
C CYS A 162 -14.71 3.65 8.51
N ALA A 163 -15.96 3.20 8.36
CA ALA A 163 -16.73 2.61 9.46
C ALA A 163 -16.04 1.36 10.04
N ALA A 164 -15.51 0.47 9.19
CA ALA A 164 -14.78 -0.71 9.63
C ALA A 164 -13.47 -0.37 10.37
N LEU A 165 -12.87 0.77 10.05
CA LEU A 165 -11.68 1.31 10.72
C LEU A 165 -12.00 2.20 11.94
N GLY A 166 -13.28 2.42 12.25
CA GLY A 166 -13.69 3.35 13.31
C GLY A 166 -13.38 4.82 13.00
N LEU A 167 -13.34 5.18 11.71
CA LEU A 167 -13.05 6.54 11.23
C LEU A 167 -14.32 7.25 10.78
N ASP A 168 -14.42 8.53 11.15
CA ASP A 168 -15.46 9.43 10.64
C ASP A 168 -15.00 10.16 9.36
N GLY A 169 -15.99 10.60 8.56
CA GLY A 169 -15.79 11.57 7.47
C GLY A 169 -15.13 11.01 6.20
N ALA A 170 -15.94 10.40 5.32
CA ALA A 170 -15.46 9.87 4.03
C ALA A 170 -15.68 10.83 2.84
N GLU A 171 -16.37 11.95 3.03
CA GLU A 171 -16.88 12.80 1.94
C GLU A 171 -15.75 13.47 1.16
N ARG A 172 -14.69 13.88 1.85
CA ARG A 172 -13.51 14.52 1.25
C ARG A 172 -12.60 13.54 0.51
N MET A 173 -12.75 12.24 0.79
CA MET A 173 -11.89 11.19 0.25
C MET A 173 -12.11 10.93 -1.23
N LEU A 174 -13.14 11.50 -1.85
CA LEU A 174 -13.51 11.22 -3.26
C LEU A 174 -13.10 12.33 -4.23
N ARG A 175 -12.52 13.42 -3.73
CA ARG A 175 -12.20 14.59 -4.53
C ARG A 175 -10.84 15.11 -4.17
N TRP A 176 -9.98 15.25 -5.17
CA TRP A 176 -8.62 15.69 -4.96
C TRP A 176 -8.06 16.32 -6.24
N PRO A 177 -7.12 17.29 -6.16
CA PRO A 177 -6.57 17.95 -7.35
C PRO A 177 -5.87 16.96 -8.28
N ALA A 178 -5.97 17.19 -9.59
CA ALA A 178 -5.20 16.45 -10.58
C ALA A 178 -3.71 16.84 -10.53
N GLY A 179 -2.82 15.91 -10.88
CA GLY A 179 -1.37 16.11 -10.92
C GLY A 179 -0.62 15.36 -9.81
N GLY A 180 0.71 15.40 -9.91
CA GLY A 180 1.61 14.80 -8.93
C GLY A 180 1.46 15.42 -7.55
N ARG A 181 1.67 14.62 -6.51
CA ARG A 181 1.38 14.98 -5.14
C ARG A 181 2.61 14.99 -4.25
N PRO A 182 2.60 15.76 -3.15
CA PRO A 182 3.69 15.73 -2.17
C PRO A 182 3.92 14.35 -1.56
N GLU A 183 2.91 13.48 -1.62
CA GLU A 183 2.93 12.16 -1.00
C GLU A 183 3.42 11.06 -1.94
N ASP A 184 3.62 11.39 -3.21
CA ASP A 184 4.12 10.47 -4.22
C ASP A 184 5.61 10.18 -4.00
N GLY A 185 5.99 8.90 -4.08
CA GLY A 185 7.39 8.54 -4.17
C GLY A 185 8.06 9.06 -5.45
N VAL A 186 9.39 9.14 -5.46
CA VAL A 186 10.18 9.63 -6.62
C VAL A 186 9.89 8.89 -7.93
N TRP A 187 9.33 7.68 -7.83
CA TRP A 187 8.96 6.80 -8.94
C TRP A 187 7.61 7.14 -9.60
N ALA A 188 6.82 8.04 -9.03
CA ALA A 188 5.50 8.39 -9.52
C ALA A 188 5.44 8.76 -11.02
N PRO A 189 6.40 9.50 -11.60
CA PRO A 189 6.39 9.81 -13.04
C PRO A 189 6.37 8.57 -13.95
N VAL A 190 6.82 7.40 -13.46
CA VAL A 190 6.85 6.15 -14.22
C VAL A 190 5.60 5.30 -13.95
N TRP A 191 5.15 5.26 -12.70
CA TRP A 191 4.11 4.31 -12.27
C TRP A 191 2.72 4.90 -12.15
N TYR A 192 2.60 6.22 -11.92
CA TYR A 192 1.35 6.91 -11.65
C TYR A 192 0.94 7.74 -12.87
N GLY A 193 -0.24 7.41 -13.41
CA GLY A 193 -0.80 7.97 -14.63
C GLY A 193 -2.05 7.20 -15.05
#